data_AF-A0A661WTH3-F1
#
_entry.id   AF-A0A661WTH3-F1
#
_cell.length_a   1.000
_cell.length_b   1.000
_cell.length_c   1.000
_cell.angle_alpha   90.00
_cell.angle_beta   90.00
_cell.angle_gamma   90.00
#
_symmetry.space_group_name_H-M   'P 1'
#
loop_
_entity.id
_entity.type
_entity.pdbx_description
1 polymer ?
#
loop_
_entity_poly.entity_id
_entity_poly.type
_entity_poly.pdbx_seq_one_letter_code
_entity_poly.pdbx_strand_id
1 'polypeptide(L)'
;MIRQLFQKIKAEWQTLDEYFRSKATDTLEWETAELEHIFTLLTFGYWVGFPAPPIGVSLDLMPVMEKEIIHMIQRVDLASAPLSELFSYLDID
;
A
#
# COMPACT_ATOMS: atom_id res chain seq x y z
N MET A 1 23.59 -7.90 38.86
CA MET A 1 23.72 -6.85 37.82
C MET A 1 24.04 -7.41 36.44
N ILE A 2 25.15 -8.11 36.22
CA ILE A 2 25.60 -8.53 34.87
C ILE A 2 24.58 -9.39 34.11
N ARG A 3 23.90 -10.34 34.77
CA ARG A 3 22.86 -11.18 34.14
C ARG A 3 21.62 -10.40 33.69
N GLN A 4 21.23 -9.35 34.42
CA GLN A 4 20.09 -8.50 34.05
C GLN A 4 20.44 -7.60 32.87
N LEU A 5 21.70 -7.14 32.77
CA LEU A 5 22.20 -6.38 31.64
C LEU A 5 22.20 -7.23 30.35
N PHE A 6 22.65 -8.49 30.45
CA PHE A 6 22.67 -9.42 29.32
C PHE A 6 21.26 -9.77 28.80
N GLN A 7 20.28 -9.90 29.69
CA GLN A 7 18.89 -10.14 29.28
C GLN A 7 18.26 -8.92 28.62
N LYS A 8 18.57 -7.70 29.06
CA LYS A 8 18.11 -6.47 28.41
C LYS A 8 18.67 -6.34 26.99
N ILE A 9 19.97 -6.57 26.81
CA ILE A 9 20.61 -6.51 25.49
C ILE A 9 20.00 -7.56 24.55
N LYS A 10 19.72 -8.77 25.03
CA LYS A 10 19.07 -9.81 24.24
C LYS A 10 17.64 -9.42 23.83
N ALA A 11 16.88 -8.82 24.75
CA ALA A 11 15.52 -8.35 24.46
C ALA A 11 15.53 -7.22 23.44
N GLU A 12 16.43 -6.24 23.58
CA GLU A 12 16.58 -5.15 22.62
C GLU A 12 16.98 -5.65 21.22
N TRP A 13 17.86 -6.65 21.14
CA TRP A 13 18.21 -7.29 19.86
C TRP A 13 17.02 -7.99 19.20
N GLN A 14 16.16 -8.65 19.98
CA GLN A 14 14.96 -9.30 19.44
C GLN A 14 13.95 -8.27 18.93
N THR A 15 13.77 -7.16 19.65
CA THR A 15 12.88 -6.06 19.23
C THR A 15 13.41 -5.36 17.97
N LEU A 16 14.72 -5.18 17.86
CA LEU A 16 15.33 -4.59 16.65
C LEU A 16 15.15 -5.50 15.42
N ASP A 17 15.38 -6.81 15.56
CA ASP A 17 15.20 -7.78 14.47
C ASP A 17 13.73 -7.83 14.00
N GLU A 18 12.79 -7.85 14.95
CA GLU A 18 11.36 -7.80 14.65
C GLU A 18 10.96 -6.49 13.97
N TYR A 19 11.51 -5.36 14.40
CA TYR A 19 11.28 -4.05 13.76
C TYR A 19 11.80 -4.01 12.32
N PHE A 20 13.02 -4.46 12.06
CA PHE A 20 13.57 -4.45 10.70
C PHE A 20 12.77 -5.36 9.75
N ARG A 21 12.33 -6.52 10.26
CA ARG A 21 11.47 -7.43 9.49
C ARG A 21 10.09 -6.84 9.23
N SER A 22 9.50 -6.17 10.22
CA SER A 22 8.23 -5.45 10.06
C SER A 22 8.37 -4.37 9.00
N LYS A 23 9.40 -3.50 9.10
CA LYS A 23 9.62 -2.43 8.14
C LYS A 23 9.76 -2.90 6.69
N ALA A 24 10.51 -3.99 6.47
CA ALA A 24 10.64 -4.56 5.13
C ALA A 24 9.31 -5.09 4.58
N THR A 25 8.43 -5.60 5.45
CA THR A 25 7.10 -6.10 5.07
C THR A 25 6.14 -4.94 4.80
N ASP A 26 6.13 -3.93 5.69
CA ASP A 26 5.27 -2.74 5.59
C ASP A 26 5.46 -2.01 4.25
N THR A 27 6.72 -1.88 3.79
CA THR A 27 7.02 -1.25 2.49
C THR A 27 6.44 -2.04 1.32
N LEU A 28 6.59 -3.37 1.32
CA LEU A 28 6.06 -4.23 0.26
C LEU A 28 4.53 -4.25 0.22
N GLU A 29 3.89 -4.22 1.40
CA GLU A 29 2.43 -4.12 1.51
C GLU A 29 1.93 -2.80 0.92
N TRP A 30 2.61 -1.68 1.21
CA TRP A 30 2.28 -0.38 0.62
C TRP A 30 2.47 -0.36 -0.90
N GLU A 31 3.60 -0.87 -1.41
CA GLU A 31 3.85 -0.94 -2.86
C GLU A 31 2.79 -1.80 -3.57
N THR A 32 2.39 -2.92 -2.97
CA THR A 32 1.36 -3.80 -3.51
C THR A 32 0.02 -3.10 -3.59
N ALA A 33 -0.39 -2.41 -2.51
CA ALA A 33 -1.64 -1.66 -2.48
C ALA A 33 -1.65 -0.53 -3.54
N GLU A 34 -0.53 0.15 -3.75
CA GLU A 34 -0.44 1.20 -4.77
C GLU A 34 -0.52 0.63 -6.19
N LEU A 35 0.08 -0.54 -6.43
CA LEU A 35 -0.07 -1.25 -7.71
C LEU A 35 -1.51 -1.68 -7.96
N GLU A 36 -2.25 -2.12 -6.94
CA GLU A 36 -3.68 -2.46 -7.03
C GLU A 36 -4.53 -1.23 -7.39
N HIS A 37 -4.24 -0.08 -6.80
CA HIS A 37 -4.90 1.19 -7.16
C HIS A 37 -4.62 1.59 -8.62
N ILE A 38 -3.35 1.55 -9.05
CA ILE A 38 -2.98 1.86 -10.44
C ILE A 38 -3.63 0.88 -11.41
N PHE A 39 -3.64 -0.41 -11.09
CA PHE A 39 -4.27 -1.43 -11.91
C PHE A 39 -5.78 -1.18 -12.07
N THR A 40 -6.46 -0.80 -10.98
CA THR A 40 -7.88 -0.42 -10.99
C THR A 40 -8.15 0.80 -11.87
N LEU A 41 -7.27 1.80 -11.84
CA LEU A 41 -7.34 2.95 -12.74
C LEU A 41 -7.11 2.57 -14.21
N LEU A 42 -6.22 1.61 -14.48
CA LEU A 42 -5.99 1.14 -15.86
C LEU A 42 -7.17 0.33 -16.40
N THR A 43 -7.81 -0.49 -15.56
CA THR A 43 -8.92 -1.36 -15.96
C THR A 43 -10.27 -0.64 -16.04
N PHE A 44 -10.50 0.35 -15.16
CA PHE A 44 -11.80 1.05 -15.04
C PHE A 44 -11.72 2.57 -15.29
N GLY A 45 -10.52 3.17 -15.38
CA GLY A 45 -10.30 4.61 -15.61
C GLY A 45 -10.31 5.01 -17.09
N TYR A 46 -11.29 4.54 -17.86
CA TYR A 46 -11.48 4.81 -19.30
C TYR A 46 -11.40 6.31 -19.68
N TRP A 47 -11.66 7.20 -18.71
CA TRP A 47 -11.72 8.65 -18.90
C TRP A 47 -10.38 9.39 -18.76
N VAL A 48 -9.28 8.71 -18.39
CA VAL A 48 -7.96 9.34 -18.17
C VAL A 48 -7.07 9.31 -19.43
N GLY A 49 -7.58 8.80 -20.56
CA GLY A 49 -6.83 8.76 -21.83
C GLY A 49 -5.84 7.60 -21.97
N PHE A 50 -5.87 6.63 -21.04
CA PHE A 50 -5.16 5.36 -21.18
C PHE A 50 -5.91 4.42 -22.14
N PRO A 51 -5.21 3.55 -22.90
CA PRO A 51 -5.86 2.51 -23.69
C PRO A 51 -6.56 1.55 -22.73
N ALA A 52 -7.87 1.71 -22.59
CA ALA A 52 -8.63 0.84 -21.70
C ALA A 52 -8.59 -0.59 -22.23
N PRO A 53 -8.47 -1.59 -21.34
CA PRO A 53 -8.61 -2.97 -21.73
C PRO A 53 -10.00 -3.19 -22.37
N PRO A 54 -10.14 -4.19 -23.26
CA PRO A 54 -11.43 -4.53 -23.83
C PRO A 54 -12.47 -4.71 -22.73
N ILE A 55 -13.65 -4.12 -22.91
CA ILE A 55 -14.67 -4.04 -21.84
C ILE A 55 -15.03 -5.40 -21.23
N GLY A 56 -14.95 -6.49 -22.02
CA GLY A 56 -15.14 -7.85 -21.53
C GLY A 56 -14.15 -8.23 -20.42
N VAL A 57 -12.88 -7.85 -20.56
CA VAL A 57 -11.84 -8.12 -19.55
C VAL A 57 -12.12 -7.33 -18.26
N SER A 58 -12.53 -6.06 -18.38
CA SER A 58 -12.89 -5.26 -17.21
C SER A 58 -14.11 -5.83 -16.48
N LEU A 59 -15.11 -6.33 -17.21
CA LEU A 59 -16.30 -6.97 -16.62
C LEU A 59 -15.95 -8.29 -15.93
N ASP A 60 -15.09 -9.10 -16.54
CA ASP A 60 -14.62 -10.38 -15.96
C ASP A 60 -13.81 -10.16 -14.67
N LEU A 61 -13.04 -9.07 -14.60
CA LEU A 61 -12.23 -8.70 -13.43
C LEU A 61 -13.03 -7.98 -12.33
N MET A 62 -14.19 -7.41 -12.64
CA MET A 62 -15.00 -6.64 -11.70
C MET A 62 -15.31 -7.39 -10.38
N PRO A 63 -15.69 -8.68 -10.38
CA PRO A 63 -15.99 -9.40 -9.14
C PRO A 63 -14.78 -9.59 -8.22
N VAL A 64 -13.58 -9.72 -8.79
CA VAL A 64 -12.34 -9.91 -8.01
C VAL A 64 -11.71 -8.58 -7.59
N MET A 65 -12.14 -7.46 -8.19
CA MET A 65 -11.64 -6.12 -7.90
C MET A 65 -12.64 -5.25 -7.11
N GLU A 66 -13.74 -5.82 -6.60
CA GLU A 66 -14.79 -5.08 -5.88
C GLU A 66 -14.22 -4.16 -4.78
N LYS A 67 -13.31 -4.71 -3.96
CA LYS A 67 -12.64 -3.98 -2.88
C LYS A 67 -11.90 -2.74 -3.39
N GLU A 68 -11.13 -2.89 -4.46
CA GLU A 68 -10.31 -1.81 -5.00
C GLU A 68 -11.16 -0.74 -5.70
N ILE A 69 -12.26 -1.15 -6.35
CA ILE A 69 -13.24 -0.24 -6.91
C ILE A 69 -13.88 0.62 -5.80
N ILE A 70 -14.25 0.00 -4.66
CA ILE A 70 -14.78 0.72 -3.50
C ILE A 70 -13.74 1.70 -2.93
N HIS A 71 -12.49 1.28 -2.78
CA HIS A 71 -11.40 2.15 -2.30
C HIS A 71 -11.16 3.34 -3.24
N MET A 72 -11.19 3.12 -4.56
CA MET A 72 -11.07 4.18 -5.54
C MET A 72 -12.19 5.21 -5.40
N ILE A 73 -13.45 4.77 -5.22
CA ILE A 73 -14.60 5.67 -5.01
C ILE A 73 -14.44 6.48 -3.71
N GLN A 74 -14.04 5.83 -2.62
CA GLN A 74 -13.81 6.50 -1.33
C GLN A 74 -12.68 7.54 -1.40
N ARG A 75 -11.63 7.28 -2.20
CA ARG A 75 -10.51 8.21 -2.40
C ARG A 75 -10.88 9.41 -3.26
N VAL A 76 -11.84 9.29 -4.18
CA VAL A 76 -12.38 10.44 -4.95
C VAL A 76 -13.00 11.47 -4.01
N ASP A 77 -13.72 11.03 -2.97
CA ASP A 77 -14.30 11.93 -1.98
C ASP A 77 -13.25 12.65 -1.10
N LEU A 78 -12.02 12.13 -1.04
CA LEU A 78 -10.88 12.64 -0.26
C LEU A 78 -9.81 13.35 -1.10
N ALA A 79 -10.06 13.55 -2.41
CA ALA A 79 -9.06 13.97 -3.42
C ALA A 79 -8.40 15.34 -3.20
N SER A 80 -8.72 16.06 -2.11
CA SER A 80 -8.07 17.31 -1.74
C SER A 80 -6.61 17.16 -1.27
N ALA A 81 -6.12 15.95 -0.94
CA ALA A 81 -4.74 15.77 -0.42
C ALA A 81 -3.97 14.49 -0.85
N PRO A 82 -4.12 13.94 -2.08
CA PRO A 82 -3.48 12.67 -2.47
C PRO A 82 -1.94 12.71 -2.46
N LEU A 83 -1.35 13.85 -2.83
CA LEU A 83 0.10 14.01 -2.79
C LEU A 83 0.64 14.07 -1.35
N SER A 84 -0.13 14.63 -0.41
CA SER A 84 0.29 14.72 0.99
C SER A 84 0.42 13.35 1.65
N GLU A 85 -0.46 12.41 1.29
CA GLU A 85 -0.41 11.03 1.77
C GLU A 85 0.80 10.29 1.17
N LEU A 86 1.05 10.44 -0.14
CA LEU A 86 2.21 9.87 -0.81
C LEU A 86 3.53 10.36 -0.17
N PHE A 87 3.65 11.67 0.06
CA PHE A 87 4.84 12.26 0.68
C PHE A 87 5.00 11.87 2.16
N SER A 88 3.90 11.66 2.89
CA SER A 88 3.94 11.17 4.27
C SER A 88 4.44 9.73 4.38
N TYR A 89 4.21 8.89 3.37
CA TYR A 89 4.66 7.50 3.35
C TYR A 89 6.08 7.34 2.82
N LEU A 90 6.50 8.19 1.88
CA LEU A 90 7.84 8.10 1.27
C LEU A 90 8.95 8.70 2.16
N ASP A 91 8.62 9.15 3.38
CA ASP A 91 9.55 9.67 4.41
C ASP A 91 10.57 10.67 3.82
N ILE A 92 10.09 11.55 2.93
CA ILE A 92 10.92 12.58 2.30
C ILE A 92 10.99 13.78 3.25
N ASP A 93 12.14 13.94 3.90
CA ASP A 93 12.63 15.25 4.39
C ASP A 93 13.11 16.14 3.22
#